data_AF-A0A967KMZ5-F1
#
_entry.id   AF-A0A967KMZ5-F1
#
_cell.length_a   1.000
_cell.length_b   1.000
_cell.length_c   1.000
_cell.angle_alpha   90.00
_cell.angle_beta   90.00
_cell.angle_gamma   90.00
#
_symmetry.space_group_name_H-M   'P 1'
#
loop_
_entity.id
_entity.type
_entity.pdbx_description
1 polymer ?
#
loop_
_entity_poly.entity_id
_entity_poly.type
_entity_poly.pdbx_seq_one_letter_code
_entity_poly.pdbx_strand_id
1 'polypeptide(L)' 'YHDVKQRIEQTAVQCGRDPDDIQLLVVTKGHRPGLVREVISAGAGMLGENYVQEALEKMEFIEESGFVEWHMIGHI' A
#
# COMPACT_ATOMS: atom_id res chain seq x y z
N TYR A 1 9.40 -1.08 0.49
CA TYR A 1 8.36 -2.12 0.40
C TYR A 1 8.93 -3.50 0.72
N HIS A 2 9.84 -4.04 -0.10
CA HIS A 2 10.44 -5.37 0.08
C HIS A 2 10.98 -5.65 1.49
N ASP A 3 11.80 -4.76 2.05
CA ASP A 3 12.36 -4.95 3.41
C ASP A 3 11.28 -5.08 4.49
N VAL A 4 10.18 -4.32 4.38
CA VAL A 4 9.06 -4.38 5.32
C VAL A 4 8.30 -5.69 5.13
N LYS A 5 8.02 -6.07 3.88
CA LYS A 5 7.36 -7.33 3.55
C LYS A 5 8.14 -8.53 4.08
N GLN A 6 9.46 -8.57 3.85
CA GLN A 6 10.35 -9.61 4.36
C GLN A 6 10.35 -9.68 5.89
N ARG A 7 10.36 -8.52 6.57
CA ARG A 7 10.28 -8.49 8.04
C ARG A 7 8.95 -9.04 8.55
N ILE A 8 7.84 -8.74 7.88
CA ILE A 8 6.53 -9.29 8.21
C ILE A 8 6.55 -10.81 8.06
N GLU A 9 7.00 -11.32 6.92
CA GLU A 9 7.08 -12.77 6.63
C GLU A 9 7.92 -13.51 7.68
N GLN A 10 9.12 -13.01 7.98
CA GLN A 10 10.01 -13.60 8.99
C GLN A 10 9.38 -13.60 10.39
N THR A 11 8.71 -12.52 10.76
CA THR A 11 8.11 -12.38 12.09
C THR A 11 6.88 -13.27 12.22
N ALA A 12 6.05 -13.38 11.18
CA ALA A 12 4.89 -14.28 11.16
C ALA A 12 5.33 -15.73 11.41
N VAL A 13 6.35 -16.19 10.68
CA VAL A 13 6.91 -17.54 10.84
C VAL A 13 7.46 -17.75 12.25
N GLN A 14 8.20 -16.78 12.81
CA GLN A 14 8.72 -16.87 14.18
C GLN A 14 7.62 -16.95 15.24
N CYS A 15 6.47 -16.33 14.98
CA CYS A 15 5.29 -16.40 15.84
C CYS A 15 4.38 -17.61 15.57
N GLY A 16 4.76 -18.51 14.64
CA GLY A 16 3.95 -19.68 14.28
C GLY A 16 2.66 -19.32 13.52
N ARG A 17 2.63 -18.19 12.84
CA ARG A 17 1.52 -17.75 11.98
C ARG A 17 1.87 -17.93 10.51
N ASP A 18 0.86 -18.10 9.67
CA ASP A 18 1.02 -18.00 8.21
C ASP A 18 1.30 -16.53 7.84
N PRO A 19 2.39 -16.21 7.12
CA PRO A 19 2.62 -14.86 6.58
C PRO A 19 1.43 -14.31 5.78
N ASP A 20 0.68 -15.17 5.08
CA ASP A 20 -0.44 -14.76 4.24
C ASP A 20 -1.66 -14.29 5.06
N ASP A 21 -1.71 -14.60 6.37
CA ASP A 21 -2.68 -14.04 7.31
C ASP A 21 -2.43 -12.56 7.64
N ILE A 22 -1.34 -11.96 7.13
CA ILE A 22 -0.94 -10.58 7.40
C ILE A 22 -0.88 -9.78 6.11
N GLN A 23 -1.77 -8.80 6.00
CA GLN A 23 -1.83 -7.87 4.88
C GLN A 23 -1.01 -6.60 5.15
N LEU A 24 -0.24 -6.16 4.15
CA LEU A 24 0.55 -4.92 4.20
C LEU A 24 -0.16 -3.78 3.46
N LEU A 25 -0.73 -2.84 4.21
CA LEU A 25 -1.29 -1.59 3.70
C LEU A 25 -0.21 -0.50 3.66
N VAL A 26 0.08 0.06 2.48
CA VAL A 26 1.07 1.13 2.32
C VAL A 26 0.38 2.49 2.41
N VAL A 27 0.73 3.29 3.43
CA VAL A 27 0.16 4.63 3.59
C VAL A 27 0.85 5.63 2.69
N THR A 28 0.09 6.31 1.82
CA THR A 28 0.62 7.21 0.78
C THR A 28 0.21 8.67 0.92
N LYS A 29 -0.48 9.03 2.01
CA LYS A 29 -0.85 10.43 2.33
C LYS A 29 0.36 11.37 2.27
N GLY A 30 0.21 12.52 1.63
CA GLY A 30 1.27 13.51 1.46
C GLY A 30 2.41 13.12 0.51
N HIS A 31 2.36 11.93 -0.10
CA HIS A 31 3.31 11.52 -1.13
C HIS A 31 2.79 11.84 -2.53
N ARG A 32 3.70 12.18 -3.44
CA ARG A 32 3.36 12.51 -4.83
C ARG A 32 2.98 11.25 -5.62
N PRO A 33 2.11 11.33 -6.63
CA PRO A 33 1.69 10.18 -7.43
C PRO A 33 2.84 9.36 -8.06
N GLY A 34 3.94 10.00 -8.45
CA GLY A 34 5.13 9.29 -8.95
C GLY A 34 5.73 8.29 -7.95
N LEU A 35 5.82 8.66 -6.67
CA LEU A 35 6.31 7.77 -5.62
C LEU A 35 5.31 6.63 -5.34
N VAL A 36 4.01 6.92 -5.48
CA VAL A 36 2.97 5.89 -5.38
C VAL A 36 3.13 4.86 -6.52
N ARG A 37 3.40 5.31 -7.74
CA ARG A 37 3.71 4.40 -8.86
C ARG A 37 4.95 3.54 -8.59
N GLU A 38 6.00 4.11 -8.00
CA GLU A 38 7.20 3.36 -7.63
C GLU A 38 6.88 2.24 -6.61
N VAL A 39 6.04 2.51 -5.61
CA VAL A 39 5.70 1.50 -4.60
C VAL A 39 4.75 0.42 -5.15
N ILE A 40 3.84 0.78 -6.06
CA ILE A 40 3.02 -0.19 -6.81
C ILE A 40 3.93 -1.09 -7.66
N SER A 41 4.89 -0.49 -8.38
CA SER A 41 5.86 -1.23 -9.20
C SER A 41 6.73 -2.17 -8.36
N ALA A 42 6.94 -1.85 -7.07
CA ALA A 42 7.61 -2.72 -6.11
C ALA A 42 6.71 -3.86 -5.58
N GLY A 43 5.44 -3.93 -5.97
CA GLY A 43 4.50 -5.00 -5.62
C GLY A 43 3.43 -4.61 -4.61
N ALA A 44 3.31 -3.34 -4.21
CA ALA A 44 2.24 -2.92 -3.32
C ALA A 44 0.87 -2.97 -4.01
N GLY A 45 -0.05 -3.76 -3.46
CA GLY A 45 -1.43 -3.90 -3.96
C GLY A 45 -2.50 -3.20 -3.13
N MET A 46 -2.17 -2.71 -1.92
CA MET A 46 -3.09 -2.00 -1.03
C MET A 46 -2.49 -0.66 -0.60
N LEU A 47 -3.22 0.43 -0.83
CA LEU A 47 -2.81 1.80 -0.49
C LEU A 47 -3.77 2.45 0.50
N GLY A 48 -3.22 3.22 1.44
CA GLY A 48 -3.94 3.92 2.49
C GLY A 48 -3.87 5.44 2.35
N GLU A 49 -5.03 6.09 2.31
CA GLU A 49 -5.15 7.55 2.20
C GLU A 49 -5.94 8.17 3.34
N ASN A 50 -5.56 9.38 3.73
CA ASN A 50 -6.27 10.14 4.76
C ASN A 50 -7.35 11.05 4.18
N TYR A 51 -7.17 11.55 2.95
CA TYR A 51 -8.03 12.55 2.34
C TYR A 51 -8.54 12.06 0.98
N VAL A 52 -9.84 12.16 0.76
CA VAL A 52 -10.49 11.66 -0.46
C VAL A 52 -9.94 12.37 -1.70
N GLN A 53 -9.65 13.66 -1.61
CA GLN A 53 -9.11 14.45 -2.72
C GLN A 53 -7.74 13.95 -3.17
N GLU A 54 -6.84 13.66 -2.21
CA GLU A 54 -5.53 13.08 -2.54
C GLU A 54 -5.67 11.69 -3.17
N ALA A 55 -6.59 10.86 -2.66
CA ALA A 55 -6.83 9.53 -3.20
C ALA A 55 -7.29 9.60 -4.66
N LEU A 56 -8.26 10.48 -4.97
CA LEU A 56 -8.77 10.67 -6.33
C LEU A 56 -7.67 11.16 -7.29
N GLU A 57 -6.87 12.15 -6.89
CA GLU A 57 -5.75 12.65 -7.70
C GLU A 57 -4.74 11.54 -8.03
N LYS A 58 -4.44 10.69 -7.05
CA LYS A 58 -3.51 9.57 -7.25
C LYS A 58 -4.14 8.48 -8.11
N MET A 59 -5.42 8.14 -7.91
CA MET A 59 -6.13 7.15 -8.73
C MET A 59 -6.11 7.54 -10.20
N GLU A 60 -6.45 8.79 -10.53
CA GLU A 60 -6.43 9.31 -11.91
C GLU A 60 -5.03 9.20 -12.54
N PHE A 61 -3.97 9.42 -11.75
CA PHE A 61 -2.59 9.29 -12.23
C PHE A 61 -2.12 7.84 -12.40
N ILE A 62 -2.77 6.89 -11.73
CA ILE A 62 -2.31 5.51 -11.58
C ILE A 62 -3.04 4.54 -12.51
N GLU A 63 -4.09 4.95 -13.23
CA GLU A 63 -4.93 4.09 -14.09
C GLU A 63 -4.14 3.16 -15.07
N GLU A 64 -2.88 3.47 -15.38
CA GLU A 64 -2.01 2.63 -16.22
C GLU A 64 -1.23 1.51 -15.49
N SER A 65 -1.21 1.47 -14.14
CA SER A 65 -0.26 0.63 -13.36
C SER A 65 -0.84 -0.67 -12.79
N GLY A 66 -2.10 -1.01 -13.10
CA GLY A 66 -2.78 -2.22 -12.63
C GLY A 66 -3.81 -1.99 -11.52
N PHE A 67 -4.43 -3.08 -11.04
CA PHE A 67 -5.43 -3.01 -9.97
C PHE A 67 -4.77 -2.85 -8.60
N VAL A 68 -5.18 -1.81 -7.87
CA VAL A 68 -4.74 -1.51 -6.51
C VAL A 68 -5.98 -1.24 -5.66
N GLU A 69 -6.00 -1.79 -4.45
CA GLU A 69 -7.05 -1.55 -3.46
C GLU A 69 -6.75 -0.26 -2.67
N TRP A 70 -7.76 0.59 -2.54
CA TRP A 70 -7.65 1.87 -1.83
C TRP A 70 -8.44 1.83 -0.54
N HIS A 71 -7.79 2.18 0.57
CA HIS A 71 -8.37 2.22 1.90
C HIS A 71 -8.33 3.65 2.43
N MET A 72 -9.50 4.18 2.79
CA MET A 72 -9.57 5.40 3.56
C MET A 72 -9.28 5.10 5.03
N ILE A 73 -8.19 5.66 5.55
CA ILE A 73 -7.74 5.49 6.95
C ILE A 73 -7.76 6.80 7.74
N GLY A 74 -8.18 7.89 7.11
CA GLY A 74 -8.46 9.18 7.73
C GLY A 74 -9.92 9.33 8.16
N HIS A 75 -10.22 10.46 8.80
CA HIS A 75 -11.61 10.84 9.06
C HIS A 75 -12.27 11.28 7.75
N ILE A 76 -13.53 10.89 7.56
CA ILE A 76 -14.34 11.18 6.37
C ILE A 76 -15.43 12.18 6.75
#